data_AF-A0A177LCD9-F1
#
_entry.id   AF-A0A177LCD9-F1
#
_cell.length_a   1.000
_cell.length_b   1.000
_cell.length_c   1.000
_cell.angle_alpha   90.00
_cell.angle_beta   90.00
_cell.angle_gamma   90.00
#
_symmetry.space_group_name_H-M   'P 1'
#
loop_
_entity.id
_entity.type
_entity.pdbx_description
1 polymer ?
#
loop_
_entity_poly.entity_id
_entity_poly.type
_entity_poly.pdbx_seq_one_letter_code
_entity_poly.pdbx_strand_id
1 'polypeptide(L)'
;MREEYEDVHKELIQLFKETTVERTGRDEIIEYTLEAIMIGNGTSHIVKPAFERGTHGGNSTNSVLRPVFKAMGPAIKQDETIGDISTLNIAPTLYDLLDIEAPPFVEGNSRRELWRE
;
A
#
# COMPACT_ATOMS: atom_id res chain seq x y z
N MET A 1 -13.78 -16.83 -21.12
CA MET A 1 -12.69 -16.45 -20.20
C MET A 1 -11.90 -15.22 -20.63
N ARG A 2 -11.12 -15.21 -21.74
CA ARG A 2 -10.37 -13.99 -22.12
C ARG A 2 -11.27 -12.88 -22.67
N GLU A 3 -12.27 -13.23 -23.47
CA GLU A 3 -13.24 -12.27 -24.01
C GLU A 3 -14.12 -11.66 -22.92
N GLU A 4 -14.64 -12.46 -21.99
CA GLU A 4 -15.41 -11.98 -20.84
C GLU A 4 -14.61 -11.01 -19.94
N TYR A 5 -13.31 -11.24 -19.76
CA TYR A 5 -12.44 -10.32 -19.00
C TYR A 5 -12.27 -8.97 -19.72
N GLU A 6 -12.09 -9.00 -21.04
CA GLU A 6 -11.95 -7.78 -21.85
C GLU A 6 -13.25 -6.98 -21.91
N ASP A 7 -14.40 -7.65 -21.90
CA ASP A 7 -15.70 -6.99 -21.90
C ASP A 7 -15.99 -6.34 -20.53
N VAL A 8 -15.74 -7.06 -19.43
CA VAL A 8 -15.84 -6.50 -18.07
C VAL A 8 -14.87 -5.34 -17.87
N HIS A 9 -13.65 -5.45 -18.41
CA HIS A 9 -12.65 -4.38 -18.34
C HIS A 9 -13.11 -3.11 -19.07
N LYS A 10 -13.68 -3.24 -20.27
CA LYS A 10 -14.22 -2.11 -21.03
C LYS A 10 -15.39 -1.45 -20.31
N GLU A 11 -16.28 -2.24 -19.72
CA GLU A 11 -17.43 -1.76 -18.97
C GLU A 11 -17.00 -0.95 -17.74
N LEU A 12 -16.01 -1.45 -16.99
CA LEU A 12 -15.39 -0.73 -15.87
C LEU A 12 -14.76 0.60 -16.32
N ILE A 13 -13.97 0.59 -17.38
CA ILE A 13 -13.31 1.80 -17.89
C ILE A 13 -14.33 2.84 -18.37
N GLN A 14 -15.43 2.41 -18.99
CA GLN A 14 -16.49 3.32 -19.42
C GLN A 14 -17.21 3.94 -18.22
N LEU A 15 -17.48 3.15 -17.17
CA LEU A 15 -18.07 3.62 -15.92
C LEU A 15 -17.23 4.69 -15.23
N PHE A 16 -15.90 4.52 -15.20
CA PHE A 16 -14.97 5.52 -14.68
C PHE A 16 -14.99 6.83 -15.47
N LYS A 17 -15.19 6.76 -16.80
CA LYS A 17 -15.28 7.95 -17.66
C LYS A 17 -16.57 8.74 -17.46
N GLU A 18 -17.67 8.05 -17.15
CA GLU A 18 -19.00 8.63 -17.00
C GLU A 18 -19.29 9.13 -15.58
N THR A 19 -18.55 8.62 -14.59
CA THR A 19 -18.65 9.07 -13.19
C THR A 19 -18.15 10.51 -13.05
N THR A 20 -19.01 11.37 -12.51
CA THR A 20 -18.64 12.75 -12.15
C THR A 20 -17.96 12.74 -10.79
N VAL A 21 -16.68 13.11 -10.75
CA VAL A 21 -15.89 13.15 -9.50
C VAL A 21 -16.04 14.52 -8.85
N GLU A 22 -16.68 14.58 -7.69
CA GLU A 22 -16.60 15.77 -6.84
C GLU A 22 -15.20 15.85 -6.22
N ARG A 23 -14.41 16.82 -6.68
CA ARG A 23 -13.10 17.11 -6.12
C ARG A 23 -13.29 17.86 -4.80
N THR A 24 -13.34 17.14 -3.70
CA THR A 24 -13.19 17.73 -2.37
C THR A 24 -11.75 18.22 -2.25
N GLY A 25 -11.56 19.53 -2.32
CA GLY A 25 -10.25 20.15 -2.48
C GLY A 25 -9.18 19.68 -1.48
N ARG A 26 -7.95 19.63 -2.02
CA ARG A 26 -6.67 19.22 -1.40
C ARG A 26 -6.52 17.72 -1.20
N ASP A 27 -6.38 17.01 -2.32
CA ASP A 27 -5.30 16.08 -2.64
C ASP A 27 -5.72 15.26 -3.86
N GLU A 28 -4.77 14.79 -4.67
CA GLU A 28 -5.00 14.00 -5.90
C GLU A 28 -5.46 12.56 -5.61
N ILE A 29 -6.20 12.37 -4.52
CA ILE A 29 -6.75 11.08 -4.11
C ILE A 29 -8.20 11.03 -4.56
N ILE A 30 -8.50 10.16 -5.52
CA ILE A 30 -9.87 9.80 -5.84
C ILE A 30 -10.25 8.62 -4.95
N GLU A 31 -10.99 8.90 -3.87
CA GLU A 31 -11.55 7.87 -3.00
C GLU A 31 -12.79 7.28 -3.64
N TYR A 32 -12.65 6.13 -4.29
CA TYR A 32 -13.79 5.34 -4.73
C TYR A 32 -14.18 4.36 -3.62
N THR A 33 -15.37 4.53 -3.04
CA THR A 33 -15.98 3.42 -2.32
C THR A 33 -16.49 2.42 -3.35
N LEU A 34 -16.13 1.13 -3.20
CA LEU A 34 -16.67 0.04 -4.03
C LEU A 34 -18.21 0.07 -4.06
N GLU A 35 -18.81 0.56 -2.97
CA GLU A 35 -20.24 0.76 -2.81
C GLU A 35 -20.82 1.81 -3.79
N ALA A 36 -20.15 2.95 -3.99
CA ALA A 36 -20.58 3.98 -4.94
C ALA A 36 -20.51 3.50 -6.39
N ILE A 37 -19.49 2.71 -6.73
CA ILE A 37 -19.34 2.07 -8.05
C ILE A 37 -20.48 1.06 -8.29
N MET A 38 -20.84 0.27 -7.28
CA MET A 38 -21.90 -0.75 -7.39
C MET A 38 -23.32 -0.15 -7.49
N ILE A 39 -23.59 0.95 -6.78
CA ILE A 39 -24.90 1.62 -6.82
C ILE A 39 -25.13 2.32 -8.17
N GLY A 40 -24.08 2.90 -8.77
CA GLY A 40 -24.16 3.56 -10.07
C GLY A 40 -24.51 2.64 -11.25
N ASN A 41 -24.28 1.33 -11.13
CA ASN A 41 -24.43 0.38 -12.23
C ASN A 41 -25.85 -0.21 -12.40
N GLY A 42 -26.83 0.19 -11.55
CA GLY A 42 -28.23 -0.24 -11.69
C GLY A 42 -28.46 -1.77 -11.64
N THR A 43 -27.45 -2.55 -11.28
CA THR A 43 -27.48 -4.01 -11.31
C THR A 43 -28.16 -4.55 -10.04
N SER A 44 -29.39 -5.06 -10.21
CA SER A 44 -30.12 -5.77 -9.15
C SER A 44 -29.55 -7.16 -8.81
N HIS A 45 -28.48 -7.56 -9.48
CA HIS A 45 -27.82 -8.83 -9.25
C HIS A 45 -26.58 -8.60 -8.42
N ILE A 46 -26.73 -8.89 -7.13
CA ILE A 46 -25.65 -9.07 -6.17
C ILE A 46 -24.78 -10.17 -6.74
N VAL A 47 -23.78 -9.81 -7.55
CA VAL A 47 -22.61 -10.66 -7.76
C VAL A 47 -22.04 -10.78 -6.36
N LYS A 48 -22.33 -11.89 -5.67
CA LYS A 48 -21.76 -12.15 -4.35
C LYS A 48 -20.27 -11.87 -4.49
N PRO A 49 -19.69 -10.93 -3.74
CA PRO A 49 -18.27 -10.69 -3.81
C PRO A 49 -17.61 -12.06 -3.67
N ALA A 50 -16.64 -12.34 -4.54
CA ALA A 50 -15.81 -13.53 -4.41
C ALA A 50 -15.45 -13.61 -2.92
N PHE A 51 -15.63 -14.78 -2.30
CA PHE A 51 -15.35 -14.96 -0.87
C PHE A 51 -13.87 -14.60 -0.67
N GLU A 52 -13.58 -13.34 -0.35
CA GLU A 52 -12.22 -12.82 -0.29
C GLU A 52 -11.61 -13.44 0.96
N ARG A 53 -10.79 -14.48 0.74
CA ARG A 53 -10.13 -15.22 1.83
C ARG A 53 -9.05 -14.40 2.54
N GLY A 54 -8.83 -13.17 2.10
CA GLY A 54 -7.97 -12.17 2.70
C GLY A 54 -7.88 -10.96 1.77
N THR A 55 -7.89 -9.76 2.35
CA THR A 55 -7.70 -8.49 1.64
C THR A 55 -6.68 -7.65 2.40
N HIS A 56 -6.01 -6.73 1.71
CA HIS A 56 -4.99 -5.83 2.27
C HIS A 56 -5.20 -4.41 1.74
N GLY A 57 -4.40 -3.44 2.22
CA GLY A 57 -4.52 -2.03 1.82
C GLY A 57 -5.42 -1.19 2.72
N GLY A 58 -5.95 -1.79 3.80
CA GLY A 58 -6.60 -1.05 4.88
C GLY A 58 -5.62 -0.22 5.71
N ASN A 59 -6.13 0.38 6.78
CA ASN A 59 -5.36 1.22 7.70
C ASN A 59 -4.09 0.51 8.22
N SER A 60 -2.91 1.08 7.95
CA SER A 60 -1.59 0.54 8.29
C SER A 60 -1.34 0.38 9.80
N THR A 61 -2.13 1.03 10.66
CA THR A 61 -2.03 0.85 12.12
C THR A 61 -2.63 -0.47 12.60
N ASN A 62 -3.44 -1.13 11.76
CA ASN A 62 -4.06 -2.42 12.07
C ASN A 62 -2.99 -3.50 12.28
N SER A 63 -3.02 -4.17 13.43
CA SER A 63 -2.03 -5.17 13.82
C SER A 63 -1.92 -6.34 12.85
N VAL A 64 -3.00 -6.71 12.14
CA VAL A 64 -2.98 -7.80 11.15
C VAL A 64 -2.29 -7.42 9.84
N LEU A 65 -2.06 -6.12 9.62
CA LEU A 65 -1.38 -5.59 8.44
C LEU A 65 0.09 -5.23 8.72
N ARG A 66 0.57 -5.40 9.97
CA ARG A 66 1.95 -5.06 10.33
C ARG A 66 2.93 -6.09 9.75
N PRO A 67 3.90 -5.67 8.92
CA PRO A 67 4.90 -6.58 8.39
C PRO A 67 5.91 -6.99 9.46
N VAL A 68 6.58 -8.12 9.22
CA VAL A 68 7.74 -8.54 10.02
C VAL A 68 9.01 -7.93 9.45
N PHE A 69 9.84 -7.36 10.32
CA PHE A 69 11.18 -6.88 9.98
C PHE A 69 12.24 -7.69 10.72
N LYS A 70 13.30 -8.11 10.01
CA LYS A 70 14.47 -8.80 10.58
C LYS A 70 15.71 -8.38 9.82
N ALA A 71 16.76 -8.00 10.55
CA ALA A 71 18.08 -7.68 9.99
C ALA A 71 19.14 -8.56 10.64
N MET A 72 20.13 -8.99 9.84
CA MET A 72 21.26 -9.79 10.31
C MET A 72 22.48 -9.45 9.45
N GLY A 73 23.65 -9.37 10.07
CA GLY A 73 24.90 -9.11 9.36
C GLY A 73 26.01 -8.71 10.33
N PRO A 74 27.26 -8.59 9.84
CA PRO A 74 28.39 -8.21 10.66
C PRO A 74 28.24 -6.80 11.25
N ALA A 75 27.57 -5.89 10.55
CA ALA A 75 27.28 -4.53 11.00
C ALA A 75 26.03 -4.41 11.89
N ILE A 76 25.22 -5.47 12.03
CA ILE A 76 23.94 -5.43 12.76
C ILE A 76 24.14 -6.01 14.16
N LYS A 77 23.59 -5.35 15.19
CA LYS A 77 23.57 -5.89 16.56
C LYS A 77 22.88 -7.26 16.61
N GLN A 78 23.42 -8.17 17.41
CA GLN A 78 22.86 -9.51 17.60
C GLN A 78 21.91 -9.53 18.80
N ASP A 79 20.90 -10.39 18.72
CA ASP A 79 19.96 -10.70 19.81
C ASP A 79 19.22 -9.48 20.39
N GLU A 80 19.01 -8.45 19.56
CA GLU A 80 18.30 -7.23 19.92
C GLU A 80 16.89 -7.20 19.33
N THR A 81 15.95 -6.70 20.14
CA THR A 81 14.60 -6.36 19.69
C THR A 81 14.49 -4.85 19.66
N ILE A 82 14.18 -4.32 18.48
CA ILE A 82 13.92 -2.88 18.31
C ILE A 82 12.47 -2.54 18.59
N GLY A 83 12.22 -1.29 18.95
CA GLY A 83 10.89 -0.73 19.03
C GLY A 83 10.24 -0.56 17.65
N ASP A 84 9.12 0.16 17.63
CA ASP A 84 8.38 0.42 16.39
C ASP A 84 9.24 1.17 15.35
N ILE A 85 9.20 0.69 14.12
CA ILE A 85 9.81 1.33 12.96
C ILE A 85 8.78 1.49 11.83
N SER A 86 8.90 2.58 11.06
CA SER A 86 8.17 2.75 9.80
C SER A 86 8.91 2.03 8.68
N THR A 87 8.16 1.47 7.71
CA THR A 87 8.74 0.91 6.47
C THR A 87 9.48 1.98 5.66
N LEU A 88 9.12 3.26 5.81
CA LEU A 88 9.83 4.39 5.20
C LEU A 88 11.28 4.49 5.69
N ASN A 89 11.60 3.97 6.88
CA ASN A 89 12.96 4.03 7.43
C ASN A 89 13.91 3.02 6.77
N ILE A 90 13.41 2.03 6.03
CA ILE A 90 14.24 0.95 5.47
C ILE A 90 15.23 1.50 4.43
N ALA A 91 14.74 2.28 3.47
CA ALA A 91 15.58 2.85 2.41
C ALA A 91 16.72 3.74 2.96
N PRO A 92 16.46 4.78 3.79
CA PRO A 92 17.55 5.61 4.33
C PRO A 92 18.51 4.82 5.22
N THR A 93 18.04 3.76 5.91
CA THR A 93 18.91 2.86 6.68
C THR A 93 19.87 2.08 5.77
N LEU A 94 19.40 1.62 4.61
CA LEU A 94 20.26 0.92 3.64
C LEU A 94 21.26 1.85 2.96
N TYR A 95 20.85 3.08 2.62
CA TYR A 95 21.78 4.08 2.08
C TYR A 95 22.92 4.39 3.06
N ASP A 96 22.58 4.59 4.33
CA ASP A 96 23.56 4.82 5.40
C ASP A 96 24.50 3.62 5.60
N LEU A 97 23.98 2.39 5.56
CA LEU A 97 24.80 1.17 5.65
C LEU A 97 25.81 1.05 4.51
N LEU A 98 25.39 1.44 3.31
CA LEU A 98 26.18 1.30 2.09
C LEU A 98 27.10 2.49 1.84
N ASP A 99 27.02 3.53 2.67
CA ASP A 99 27.71 4.80 2.47
C ASP A 99 27.40 5.43 1.11
N ILE A 100 26.11 5.43 0.75
CA ILE A 100 25.59 5.97 -0.51
C ILE A 100 24.67 7.15 -0.20
N GLU A 101 24.79 8.22 -0.99
CA GLU A 101 23.87 9.37 -0.89
C GLU A 101 22.44 8.97 -1.24
N ALA A 102 21.51 9.21 -0.32
CA ALA A 102 20.09 8.95 -0.54
C ALA A 102 19.52 9.95 -1.57
N PRO A 103 18.74 9.48 -2.56
CA PRO A 103 18.00 10.37 -3.46
C PRO A 103 17.04 11.32 -2.71
N PRO A 104 16.72 12.50 -3.26
CA PRO A 104 15.93 13.52 -2.57
C PRO A 104 14.47 13.13 -2.31
N PHE A 105 13.95 12.09 -2.96
CA PHE A 105 12.59 11.58 -2.75
C PHE A 105 12.51 10.50 -1.65
N VAL A 106 13.63 10.14 -1.03
CA VAL A 106 13.64 9.16 0.06
C VAL A 106 13.09 9.81 1.33
N GLU A 107 12.03 9.22 1.86
CA GLU A 107 11.42 9.63 3.13
C GLU A 107 11.94 8.80 4.30
N GLY A 108 11.57 9.19 5.52
CA GLY A 108 11.93 8.48 6.75
C GLY A 108 13.32 8.85 7.26
N ASN A 109 13.81 8.08 8.25
CA ASN A 109 15.10 8.32 8.89
C ASN A 109 15.91 7.02 8.99
N SER A 110 17.25 7.12 8.83
CA SER A 110 18.15 5.98 9.08
C SER A 110 18.04 5.50 10.53
N ARG A 111 18.01 4.18 10.73
CA ARG A 111 17.94 3.53 12.05
C ARG A 111 19.33 3.09 12.51
N ARG A 112 20.18 4.08 12.81
CA ARG A 112 21.56 3.82 13.27
C ARG A 112 21.68 3.00 14.55
N GLU A 113 20.62 2.97 15.36
CA GLU A 113 20.49 2.11 16.53
C GLU A 113 20.63 0.61 16.23
N LEU A 114 20.43 0.19 14.96
CA LEU A 114 20.63 -1.19 14.49
C LEU A 114 22.11 -1.58 14.36
N TRP A 115 23.00 -0.59 14.21
CA TRP A 115 24.40 -0.83 13.93
C TRP A 115 25.17 -1.23 15.18
N ARG A 116 26.16 -2.11 15.04
CA ARG A 116 27.17 -2.30 16.08
C ARG A 116 28.02 -1.03 16.19
N GLU A 117 28.38 -0.69 17.42
CA GLU A 117 29.41 0.32 17.69
C GLU A 117 30.79 -0.15 17.24
#